data_AF-A0A0F9E6W4-F1
#
_entry.id   AF-A0A0F9E6W4-F1
#
_cell.length_a   1.000
_cell.length_b   1.000
_cell.length_c   1.000
_cell.angle_alpha   90.00
_cell.angle_beta   90.00
_cell.angle_gamma   90.00
#
_symmetry.space_group_name_H-M   'P 1'
#
loop_
_entity.id
_entity.type
_entity.pdbx_description
1 polymer ?
#
loop_
_entity_poly.entity_id
_entity_poly.type
_entity_poly.pdbx_seq_one_letter_code
_entity_poly.pdbx_strand_id
1 'polypeptide(L)'
;PDDTVFGNAVITGYESDGSGNPDQQLWYLGSSSSSNSNIIFLNRRNALLQFGTNGNTQMTILGNGDVGIGTISPSALLNVNGTLTFGSSTFPQNLTMFSPNGTSFSCGVLNDGSWACS
;
A
#
# COMPACT_ATOMS: atom_id res chain seq x y z
N PRO A 1 -8.51 -38.27 6.26
CA PRO A 1 -8.93 -37.16 7.14
C PRO A 1 -8.93 -35.88 6.32
N ASP A 2 -10.11 -35.37 6.02
CA ASP A 2 -10.25 -34.08 5.35
C ASP A 2 -9.74 -33.02 6.32
N ASP A 3 -8.62 -32.39 5.98
CA ASP A 3 -8.18 -31.17 6.65
C ASP A 3 -8.80 -29.99 5.90
N THR A 4 -9.97 -29.56 6.36
CA THR A 4 -10.65 -28.35 5.87
C THR A 4 -10.68 -27.27 6.94
N VAL A 5 -9.61 -27.13 7.73
CA VAL A 5 -9.49 -26.01 8.65
C VAL A 5 -8.79 -24.84 7.96
N PHE A 6 -9.56 -23.97 7.29
CA PHE A 6 -9.13 -22.59 7.07
C PHE A 6 -9.38 -21.81 8.37
N GLY A 7 -8.49 -21.96 9.33
CA GLY A 7 -8.47 -21.09 10.50
C GLY A 7 -8.09 -19.69 10.05
N ASN A 8 -9.07 -18.80 9.85
CA ASN A 8 -8.80 -17.37 9.78
C ASN A 8 -8.37 -16.91 11.17
N ALA A 9 -7.07 -16.82 11.42
CA ALA A 9 -6.55 -16.17 12.61
C ALA A 9 -6.88 -14.66 12.51
N VAL A 10 -8.06 -14.27 12.99
CA VAL A 10 -8.39 -12.87 13.20
C VAL A 10 -7.71 -12.46 14.49
N ILE A 11 -6.55 -11.82 14.39
CA ILE A 11 -5.93 -11.20 15.57
C ILE A 11 -6.44 -9.77 15.63
N THR A 12 -7.14 -9.46 16.72
CA THR A 12 -7.67 -8.12 17.00
C THR A 12 -7.06 -7.65 18.32
N GLY A 13 -6.31 -6.55 18.30
CA GLY A 13 -5.94 -5.85 19.52
C GLY A 13 -7.05 -4.88 19.93
N TYR A 14 -7.44 -4.91 21.19
CA TYR A 14 -8.30 -3.89 21.81
C TYR A 14 -7.46 -3.10 22.81
N GLU A 15 -7.65 -1.80 22.90
CA GLU A 15 -7.17 -1.04 24.05
C GLU A 15 -8.29 -1.00 25.10
N SER A 16 -7.98 -1.47 26.31
CA SER A 16 -8.83 -1.21 27.47
C SER A 16 -8.69 0.28 27.78
N ASP A 17 -9.72 1.07 27.48
CA ASP A 17 -9.90 2.30 28.24
C ASP A 17 -10.22 1.90 29.70
N GLY A 18 -9.77 2.66 30.68
CA GLY A 18 -10.03 2.37 32.09
C GLY A 18 -11.51 2.55 32.50
N SER A 19 -12.42 2.66 31.53
CA SER A 19 -13.81 3.11 31.68
C SER A 19 -14.86 2.12 31.18
N GLY A 20 -14.46 0.98 30.60
CA GLY A 20 -15.38 -0.13 30.36
C GLY A 20 -16.29 0.03 29.13
N ASN A 21 -15.67 0.23 27.96
CA ASN A 21 -16.15 0.01 26.56
C ASN A 21 -16.62 1.25 25.75
N PRO A 22 -16.36 1.32 24.42
CA PRO A 22 -16.15 0.20 23.49
C PRO A 22 -14.71 0.07 22.95
N ASP A 23 -14.07 -1.05 23.27
CA ASP A 23 -13.19 -1.89 22.46
C ASP A 23 -12.99 -1.38 21.01
N GLN A 24 -12.19 -0.33 20.82
CA GLN A 24 -11.77 0.08 19.48
C GLN A 24 -10.75 -0.94 19.00
N GLN A 25 -11.16 -1.78 18.04
CA GLN A 25 -10.25 -2.67 17.34
C GLN A 25 -9.12 -1.84 16.71
N LEU A 26 -7.92 -1.96 17.27
CA LEU A 26 -6.75 -1.15 16.91
C LEU A 26 -6.25 -1.51 15.52
N TRP A 27 -6.20 -2.82 15.26
CA TRP A 27 -5.73 -3.40 14.02
C TRP A 27 -6.58 -4.63 13.67
N TYR A 28 -6.85 -4.78 12.38
CA TYR A 28 -7.69 -5.82 11.82
C TYR A 28 -6.97 -6.55 10.71
N LEU A 29 -6.82 -7.87 10.84
CA LEU A 29 -6.48 -8.77 9.75
C LEU A 29 -7.62 -9.75 9.55
N GLY A 30 -8.36 -9.61 8.43
CA GLY A 30 -9.55 -10.41 8.20
C GLY A 30 -10.42 -9.89 7.07
N SER A 31 -11.62 -10.48 6.96
CA SER A 31 -12.58 -10.15 5.92
C SER A 31 -13.11 -8.71 6.00
N SER A 32 -12.92 -7.90 4.96
CA SER A 32 -13.51 -6.55 4.91
C SER A 32 -14.90 -6.49 4.29
N SER A 33 -15.47 -7.64 3.89
CA SER A 33 -16.79 -7.70 3.27
C SER A 33 -17.69 -8.74 3.93
N SER A 34 -19.00 -8.49 3.93
CA SER A 34 -20.00 -9.47 4.39
C SER A 34 -20.00 -10.77 3.57
N SER A 35 -19.45 -10.71 2.34
CA SER A 35 -19.28 -11.85 1.44
C SER A 35 -17.95 -12.60 1.61
N ASN A 36 -17.06 -12.16 2.52
CA ASN A 36 -15.71 -12.70 2.69
C ASN A 36 -14.87 -12.78 1.42
N SER A 37 -15.14 -11.89 0.46
CA SER A 37 -14.44 -11.85 -0.83
C SER A 37 -13.11 -11.09 -0.75
N ASN A 38 -12.94 -10.24 0.27
CA ASN A 38 -11.76 -9.41 0.46
C ASN A 38 -11.16 -9.66 1.84
N ILE A 39 -9.85 -9.97 1.92
CA ILE A 39 -9.08 -9.98 3.17
C ILE A 39 -8.21 -8.71 3.20
N ILE A 40 -8.21 -7.97 4.31
CA ILE A 40 -7.40 -6.76 4.48
C ILE A 40 -6.53 -6.83 5.73
N PHE A 41 -5.46 -6.03 5.73
CA PHE A 41 -4.78 -5.60 6.94
C PHE A 41 -5.02 -4.09 7.12
N LEU A 42 -5.60 -3.70 8.25
CA LEU A 42 -6.07 -2.34 8.50
C LEU A 42 -5.66 -1.87 9.88
N ASN A 43 -4.97 -0.72 9.94
CA ASN A 43 -4.89 0.09 11.16
C ASN A 43 -6.12 1.01 11.19
N ARG A 44 -6.96 0.91 12.24
CA ARG A 44 -8.19 1.73 12.37
C ARG A 44 -7.96 3.06 13.07
N ARG A 45 -6.74 3.32 13.56
CA ARG A 45 -6.36 4.60 14.16
C ARG A 45 -5.82 5.54 13.09
N ASN A 46 -5.88 6.85 13.35
CA ASN A 46 -5.12 7.84 12.59
C ASN A 46 -3.63 7.77 12.98
N ALA A 47 -2.98 6.68 12.57
CA ALA A 47 -1.61 6.34 12.93
C ALA A 47 -0.93 5.63 11.75
N LEU A 48 0.38 5.44 11.88
CA LEU A 48 1.19 4.78 10.87
C LEU A 48 0.87 3.29 10.72
N LEU A 49 0.98 2.78 9.49
CA LEU A 49 1.05 1.36 9.16
C LEU A 49 2.39 1.11 8.47
N GLN A 50 3.20 0.19 8.98
CA GLN A 50 4.57 -0.04 8.51
C GLN A 50 4.81 -1.49 8.14
N PHE A 51 5.59 -1.68 7.06
CA PHE A 51 6.15 -2.97 6.67
C PHE A 51 7.66 -2.86 6.66
N GLY A 52 8.34 -3.88 7.22
CA GLY A 52 9.78 -3.82 7.42
C GLY A 52 10.44 -5.20 7.40
N THR A 53 11.74 -5.21 7.12
CA THR A 53 12.61 -6.38 7.17
C THR A 53 13.94 -6.00 7.80
N ASN A 54 14.62 -6.94 8.45
CA ASN A 54 15.93 -6.69 9.09
C ASN A 54 15.92 -5.47 10.05
N GLY A 55 14.83 -5.26 10.79
CA GLY A 55 14.69 -4.14 11.72
C GLY A 55 14.49 -2.76 11.07
N ASN A 56 14.36 -2.66 9.75
CA ASN A 56 14.16 -1.41 9.02
C ASN A 56 12.75 -1.33 8.44
N THR A 57 12.17 -0.13 8.46
CA THR A 57 10.90 0.16 7.77
C THR A 57 11.17 0.34 6.29
N GLN A 58 10.57 -0.54 5.47
CA GLN A 58 10.70 -0.53 4.02
C GLN A 58 9.52 0.20 3.35
N MET A 59 8.33 0.13 3.95
CA MET A 59 7.14 0.86 3.50
C MET A 59 6.40 1.45 4.69
N THR A 60 5.95 2.70 4.55
CA THR A 60 5.17 3.44 5.55
C THR A 60 3.89 3.94 4.90
N ILE A 61 2.76 3.83 5.59
CA ILE A 61 1.51 4.51 5.26
C ILE A 61 1.18 5.39 6.47
N LEU A 62 1.12 6.70 6.27
CA LEU A 62 0.76 7.65 7.31
C LEU A 62 -0.76 7.63 7.56
N GLY A 63 -1.20 8.12 8.71
CA GLY A 63 -2.63 8.18 9.04
C GLY A 63 -3.46 9.10 8.12
N ASN A 64 -2.80 10.03 7.42
CA ASN A 64 -3.40 10.86 6.37
C ASN A 64 -3.46 10.17 4.99
N GLY A 65 -2.92 8.95 4.87
CA GLY A 65 -2.94 8.14 3.64
C GLY A 65 -1.68 8.20 2.78
N ASP A 66 -0.69 9.04 3.11
CA ASP A 66 0.53 9.15 2.32
C ASP A 66 1.39 7.88 2.43
N VAL A 67 1.85 7.36 1.28
CA VAL A 67 2.62 6.13 1.18
C VAL A 67 4.09 6.44 0.90
N GLY A 68 4.97 6.01 1.79
CA GLY A 68 6.42 6.03 1.63
C GLY A 68 6.99 4.65 1.30
N ILE A 69 7.90 4.57 0.33
CA ILE A 69 8.75 3.39 0.08
C ILE A 69 10.20 3.82 0.30
N GLY A 70 10.90 3.17 1.24
CA GLY A 70 12.26 3.55 1.67
C GLY A 70 12.31 4.85 2.51
N THR A 71 11.17 5.35 2.99
CA THR A 71 11.07 6.53 3.85
C THR A 71 9.95 6.36 4.89
N ILE A 72 10.16 6.97 6.06
CA ILE A 72 9.17 7.03 7.15
C ILE A 72 8.41 8.35 7.21
N SER A 73 8.79 9.33 6.38
CA SER A 73 8.20 10.66 6.35
C SER A 73 7.92 11.06 4.89
N PRO A 74 6.96 10.40 4.22
CA PRO A 74 6.57 10.78 2.87
C PRO A 74 6.08 12.23 2.85
N SER A 75 6.52 13.02 1.87
CA SER A 75 6.10 14.42 1.69
C SER A 75 5.07 14.61 0.57
N ALA A 76 4.56 13.50 0.03
CA ALA A 76 3.57 13.43 -1.05
C ALA A 76 2.80 12.11 -0.93
N LEU A 77 1.67 12.00 -1.63
CA LEU A 77 0.79 10.83 -1.57
C LEU A 77 1.52 9.52 -1.85
N LEU A 78 2.50 9.54 -2.76
CA LEU A 78 3.47 8.46 -2.96
C LEU A 78 4.88 9.05 -2.99
N ASN A 79 5.72 8.68 -2.02
CA ASN A 79 7.12 9.08 -1.93
C ASN A 79 8.02 7.84 -1.98
N VAL A 80 8.79 7.68 -3.05
CA VAL A 80 9.81 6.62 -3.16
C VAL A 80 11.20 7.23 -2.93
N ASN A 81 11.87 6.81 -1.87
CA ASN A 81 13.27 7.16 -1.61
C ASN A 81 14.17 6.07 -2.22
N GLY A 82 14.41 6.17 -3.53
CA GLY A 82 15.19 5.20 -4.29
C GLY A 82 14.79 5.16 -5.77
N THR A 83 15.19 4.09 -6.45
CA THR A 83 14.87 3.87 -7.87
C THR A 83 13.52 3.17 -8.02
N LEU A 84 12.67 3.70 -8.89
CA LEU A 84 11.44 3.04 -9.33
C LEU A 84 11.71 2.30 -10.65
N THR A 85 11.41 1.00 -10.70
CA THR A 85 11.55 0.19 -11.92
C THR A 85 10.18 -0.31 -12.37
N PHE A 86 9.83 -0.06 -13.62
CA PHE A 86 8.63 -0.61 -14.25
C PHE A 86 9.02 -1.87 -15.02
N GLY A 87 8.33 -2.99 -14.75
CA GLY A 87 8.63 -4.27 -15.40
C GLY A 87 8.34 -4.20 -16.90
N SER A 88 9.34 -4.55 -17.72
CA SER A 88 9.22 -4.58 -19.18
C SER A 88 8.46 -5.82 -19.64
N SER A 89 7.14 -5.73 -19.86
CA SER A 89 6.49 -6.58 -20.84
C SER A 89 6.64 -5.90 -22.21
N THR A 90 7.46 -6.49 -23.09
CA THR A 90 7.55 -6.26 -24.54
C THR A 90 6.72 -5.10 -25.12
N PHE A 91 7.43 -4.06 -25.61
CA PHE A 91 7.09 -2.97 -26.55
C PHE A 91 5.61 -2.67 -26.92
N PRO A 92 5.17 -1.41 -27.10
CA PRO A 92 5.60 -0.14 -26.50
C PRO A 92 4.66 0.26 -25.35
N GLN A 93 5.19 0.61 -24.18
CA GLN A 93 4.41 1.20 -23.10
C GLN A 93 5.05 2.54 -22.75
N ASN A 94 4.26 3.60 -22.80
CA ASN A 94 4.68 4.88 -22.28
C ASN A 94 4.47 4.91 -20.77
N LEU A 95 5.44 5.43 -20.02
CA LEU A 95 5.19 5.94 -18.68
C LEU A 95 4.38 7.23 -18.82
N THR A 96 3.07 7.15 -18.69
CA THR A 96 2.18 8.31 -18.65
C THR A 96 2.10 8.86 -17.22
N MET A 97 2.66 10.04 -17.00
CA MET A 97 2.52 10.81 -15.76
C MET A 97 1.55 11.96 -16.00
N PHE A 98 0.48 12.06 -15.20
CA PHE A 98 -0.43 13.20 -15.27
C PHE A 98 0.06 14.33 -14.36
N SER A 99 0.14 15.53 -14.91
CA SER A 99 0.23 16.77 -14.15
C SER A 99 -1.10 17.02 -13.44
N PRO A 100 -1.10 17.65 -12.25
CA PRO A 100 -2.33 18.13 -11.59
C PRO A 100 -3.21 18.99 -12.49
N ASN A 101 -2.63 19.63 -13.51
CA ASN A 101 -3.32 20.47 -14.48
C ASN A 101 -3.83 19.71 -15.72
N GLY A 102 -3.80 18.37 -15.71
CA GLY A 102 -4.39 17.53 -16.76
C GLY A 102 -3.53 17.30 -18.00
N THR A 103 -2.32 17.86 -18.07
CA THR A 103 -1.35 17.50 -19.10
C THR A 103 -0.66 16.20 -18.73
N SER A 104 -0.59 15.23 -19.65
CA SER A 104 0.22 14.03 -19.45
C SER A 104 1.61 14.24 -20.04
N PHE A 105 2.66 13.86 -19.30
CA PHE A 105 3.99 13.64 -19.83
C PHE A 105 4.18 12.14 -20.01
N SER A 106 4.45 11.71 -21.23
CA SER A 106 4.45 10.32 -21.64
C SER A 106 5.79 9.98 -22.27
N CYS A 107 6.69 9.32 -21.53
CA CYS A 107 7.97 8.87 -22.07
C CYS A 107 8.01 7.36 -22.24
N GLY A 108 8.60 6.89 -23.33
CA GLY A 108 8.76 5.46 -23.58
C GLY A 108 9.75 5.16 -24.69
N VAL A 109 9.99 3.87 -24.88
CA VAL A 109 10.72 3.35 -26.04
C VAL A 109 9.72 3.06 -27.15
N LEU A 110 9.96 3.66 -28.32
CA LEU A 110 9.16 3.45 -29.53
C LEU A 110 9.46 2.09 -30.17
N ASN A 111 8.66 1.71 -31.17
CA ASN A 111 8.81 0.44 -31.90
C ASN A 111 10.18 0.29 -32.59
N ASP A 112 10.86 1.38 -32.89
CA ASP A 112 12.20 1.41 -33.49
C ASP A 112 13.34 1.36 -32.44
N GLY A 113 13.00 1.22 -31.16
CA GLY A 113 13.95 1.21 -30.05
C GLY A 113 14.44 2.60 -29.63
N SER A 114 13.98 3.67 -30.28
CA SER A 114 14.30 5.05 -29.87
C SER A 114 13.50 5.47 -28.63
N TRP A 115 14.07 6.36 -27.82
CA TRP A 115 13.36 6.98 -26.69
C TRP A 115 12.65 8.25 -27.14
N ALA A 116 11.38 8.40 -26.77
CA ALA A 116 10.60 9.60 -27.04
C ALA A 116 9.77 9.99 -25.81
N CYS A 117 9.47 11.29 -25.70
CA CYS A 117 8.58 11.86 -24.70
C CYS A 117 7.59 12.82 -25.36
N SER A 118 6.32 12.74 -24.99
CA SER A 118 5.24 13.64 -25.45
C SER A 118 4.44 14.20 -24.29
#